data_AF-A0A832DLQ6-F1
#
_entry.id   AF-A0A832DLQ6-F1
#
_cell.length_a   1.000
_cell.length_b   1.000
_cell.length_c   1.000
_cell.angle_alpha   90.00
_cell.angle_beta   90.00
_cell.angle_gamma   90.00
#
_symmetry.space_group_name_H-M   'P 1'
#
loop_
_entity.id
_entity.type
_entity.pdbx_description
1 polymer ?
#
loop_
_entity_poly.entity_id
_entity_poly.type
_entity_poly.pdbx_seq_one_letter_code
_entity_poly.pdbx_strand_id
1 'polypeptide(L)'
;MLGILLTVFIFFLTAVVHLLLYKTIGERTLTGVKLFFTVFFTGFIIETVLLIWFLPQNISLPLSSILFYLLSTGIYLIVYLGAFLGDESPATKIFLQIKKKGKMTSRNLFRIFSDSELVIKRLDEMEKIGWISGKKGFYSLTDVGLRIIKVISIYQKILKWERSG
;
A
#
# COMPACT_ATOMS: atom_id res chain seq x y z
N MET A 1 21.68 7.70 27.93
CA MET A 1 22.22 8.31 26.70
C MET A 1 22.67 7.26 25.68
N LEU A 2 23.55 6.33 26.05
CA LEU A 2 24.03 5.25 25.15
C LEU A 2 22.89 4.42 24.52
N GLY A 3 21.89 4.00 25.32
CA GLY A 3 20.74 3.26 24.81
C GLY A 3 19.91 4.00 23.76
N ILE A 4 19.76 5.32 23.91
CA ILE A 4 19.04 6.16 22.94
C ILE A 4 19.82 6.25 21.63
N LEU A 5 21.14 6.46 21.70
CA LEU A 5 22.01 6.48 20.52
C LEU A 5 21.99 5.12 19.78
N LEU A 6 21.99 4.03 20.53
CA LEU A 6 21.91 2.68 19.98
C LEU A 6 20.57 2.42 19.30
N THR A 7 19.45 2.85 19.88
CA THR A 7 18.12 2.76 19.26
C THR A 7 18.07 3.54 17.95
N VAL A 8 18.57 4.79 17.93
CA VAL A 8 18.61 5.61 16.72
C VAL A 8 19.46 4.94 15.63
N PHE A 9 20.60 4.37 16.02
CA PHE A 9 21.47 3.62 15.10
C PHE A 9 20.77 2.38 14.52
N ILE A 10 20.09 1.58 15.35
CA ILE A 10 19.32 0.40 14.91
C ILE A 10 18.18 0.80 13.98
N PHE A 11 17.51 1.92 14.24
CA PHE A 11 16.47 2.44 13.35
C PHE A 11 17.03 2.79 11.96
N PHE A 12 18.13 3.54 11.89
CA PHE A 12 18.78 3.88 10.62
C PHE A 12 19.25 2.64 9.86
N LEU A 13 19.82 1.66 10.57
CA LEU A 13 20.25 0.40 9.96
C LEU A 13 19.05 -0.35 9.36
N THR A 14 17.95 -0.46 10.12
CA THR A 14 16.70 -1.09 9.66
C THR A 14 16.16 -0.35 8.44
N ALA A 15 16.15 0.98 8.43
CA ALA A 15 15.68 1.79 7.31
C ALA A 15 16.49 1.55 6.03
N VAL A 16 17.83 1.47 6.13
CA VAL A 16 18.70 1.16 4.99
C VAL A 16 18.39 -0.24 4.45
N VAL A 17 18.23 -1.23 5.32
CA VAL A 17 17.85 -2.59 4.91
C VAL A 17 16.47 -2.60 4.23
N HIS A 18 15.51 -1.83 4.75
CA HIS A 18 14.18 -1.67 4.16
C HIS A 18 14.25 -1.18 2.72
N LEU A 19 15.05 -0.14 2.47
CA LEU A 19 15.24 0.44 1.14
C LEU A 19 15.93 -0.54 0.18
N LEU A 20 16.96 -1.25 0.65
CA LEU A 20 17.66 -2.26 -0.15
C LEU A 20 16.76 -3.44 -0.50
N LEU A 21 15.94 -3.92 0.44
CA LEU A 21 14.96 -4.98 0.19
C LEU A 21 13.88 -4.53 -0.79
N TYR A 22 13.34 -3.32 -0.63
CA TYR A 22 12.38 -2.77 -1.55
C TYR A 22 12.93 -2.70 -2.98
N LYS A 23 14.17 -2.20 -3.14
CA LYS A 23 14.83 -2.13 -4.44
C LYS A 23 15.06 -3.52 -5.03
N THR A 24 15.63 -4.44 -4.26
CA THR A 24 16.05 -5.75 -4.77
C THR A 24 14.87 -6.68 -5.07
N ILE A 25 13.85 -6.67 -4.22
CA ILE A 25 12.65 -7.53 -4.38
C ILE A 25 11.64 -6.89 -5.33
N GLY A 26 11.49 -5.56 -5.27
CA GLY A 26 10.55 -4.81 -6.10
C GLY A 26 10.92 -4.81 -7.58
N GLU A 27 12.21 -4.87 -7.89
CA GLU A 27 12.69 -4.98 -9.28
C GLU A 27 12.58 -6.41 -9.86
N ARG A 28 12.44 -7.44 -9.02
CA ARG A 28 12.64 -8.84 -9.46
C ARG A 28 11.45 -9.78 -9.26
N THR A 29 10.61 -9.59 -8.24
CA THR A 29 9.74 -10.71 -7.80
C THR A 29 8.35 -10.32 -7.31
N LEU A 30 8.21 -9.22 -6.57
CA LEU A 30 6.94 -8.84 -5.95
C LEU A 30 6.59 -7.39 -6.28
N THR A 31 5.32 -7.13 -6.58
CA THR A 31 4.82 -5.77 -6.82
C THR A 31 3.61 -5.46 -5.94
N GLY A 32 3.34 -4.16 -5.74
CA GLY A 32 2.17 -3.66 -5.01
C GLY A 32 2.14 -4.10 -3.55
N VAL A 33 0.96 -4.56 -3.09
CA VAL A 33 0.68 -4.85 -1.68
C VAL A 33 1.56 -5.98 -1.11
N LYS A 34 1.93 -6.97 -1.93
CA LYS A 34 2.79 -8.09 -1.48
C LYS A 34 4.20 -7.62 -1.16
N LEU A 35 4.80 -6.82 -2.05
CA LEU A 35 6.12 -6.22 -1.82
C LEU A 35 6.12 -5.40 -0.54
N PHE A 36 5.08 -4.58 -0.36
CA PHE A 36 4.91 -3.77 0.84
C PHE A 36 4.93 -4.62 2.12
N PHE A 37 4.08 -5.65 2.22
CA PHE A 37 4.02 -6.49 3.41
C PHE A 37 5.33 -7.25 3.65
N THR A 38 5.96 -7.77 2.59
CA THR A 38 7.24 -8.47 2.71
C THR A 38 8.32 -7.55 3.27
N VAL A 39 8.53 -6.38 2.68
CA VAL A 39 9.54 -5.43 3.14
C VAL A 39 9.22 -4.96 4.57
N PHE A 40 7.94 -4.70 4.88
CA PHE A 40 7.46 -4.29 6.20
C PHE A 40 7.78 -5.32 7.29
N PHE A 41 7.32 -6.57 7.12
CA PHE A 41 7.52 -7.62 8.11
C PHE A 41 8.99 -7.99 8.24
N THR A 42 9.76 -8.00 7.16
CA THR A 42 11.20 -8.25 7.23
C THR A 42 11.91 -7.14 8.01
N GLY A 43 11.58 -5.87 7.76
CA GLY A 43 12.11 -4.74 8.53
C GLY A 43 11.76 -4.84 10.03
N PHE A 44 10.50 -5.16 10.34
CA PHE A 44 10.04 -5.32 11.72
C PHE A 44 10.75 -6.44 12.47
N ILE A 45 10.96 -7.60 11.81
CA ILE A 45 11.69 -8.74 12.39
C ILE A 45 13.14 -8.35 12.65
N ILE A 46 13.80 -7.71 11.69
CA ILE A 46 15.21 -7.28 11.83
C ILE A 46 15.36 -6.30 12.99
N GLU A 47 14.51 -5.27 13.07
CA GLU A 47 14.54 -4.32 14.17
C GLU A 47 14.30 -4.99 15.52
N THR A 48 13.31 -5.88 15.60
CA THR A 48 12.99 -6.61 16.84
C THR A 48 14.16 -7.48 17.29
N VAL A 49 14.79 -8.21 16.37
CA VAL A 49 15.97 -9.04 16.68
C VAL A 49 17.15 -8.17 17.13
N LEU A 50 17.43 -7.07 16.43
CA LEU A 50 18.52 -6.17 16.77
C LEU A 50 18.29 -5.49 18.13
N LEU A 51 17.06 -5.08 18.44
CA LEU A 51 16.73 -4.53 19.75
C LEU A 51 16.88 -5.58 20.86
N ILE A 52 16.44 -6.82 20.67
CA ILE A 52 16.57 -7.87 21.70
C ILE A 52 18.04 -8.25 21.94
N TRP A 53 18.85 -8.32 20.89
CA TRP A 53 20.24 -8.76 20.97
C TRP A 53 21.20 -7.67 21.46
N PHE A 54 20.98 -6.42 21.06
CA PHE A 54 21.94 -5.34 21.32
C PHE A 54 21.50 -4.37 22.43
N LEU A 55 20.21 -4.25 22.77
CA LEU A 55 19.81 -3.44 23.91
C LEU A 55 19.92 -4.25 25.22
N PRO A 56 20.59 -3.69 26.26
CA PRO A 56 20.54 -4.27 27.60
C PRO A 56 19.10 -4.39 28.09
N GLN A 57 18.72 -5.57 28.58
CA GLN A 57 17.37 -5.91 29.05
C GLN A 57 16.84 -5.00 30.19
N ASN A 58 17.75 -4.24 30.83
CA ASN A 58 17.43 -3.31 31.93
C ASN A 58 17.01 -1.91 31.45
N ILE A 59 17.01 -1.65 30.14
CA ILE A 59 16.55 -0.39 29.58
C ILE A 59 15.05 -0.52 29.28
N SER A 60 14.20 0.32 29.84
CA SER A 60 12.74 0.32 29.62
C SER A 60 12.28 0.84 28.24
N LEU A 61 13.22 1.23 27.37
CA LEU A 61 12.98 1.82 26.04
C LEU A 61 12.67 0.88 24.85
N PRO A 62 12.82 -0.47 24.89
CA PRO A 62 12.55 -1.32 23.73
C PRO A 62 11.10 -1.19 23.25
N LEU A 63 10.15 -1.13 24.19
CA LEU A 63 8.74 -1.01 23.86
C LEU A 63 8.42 0.31 23.16
N SER A 64 9.02 1.42 23.61
CA SER A 64 8.80 2.74 23.01
C SER A 64 9.34 2.81 21.58
N SER A 65 10.44 2.12 21.28
CA SER A 65 11.03 2.08 19.94
C SER A 65 10.17 1.26 18.98
N ILE A 66 9.71 0.09 19.43
CA ILE A 66 8.75 -0.74 18.70
C ILE A 66 7.44 0.03 18.46
N LEU A 67 6.93 0.73 19.47
CA LEU A 67 5.72 1.55 19.34
C LEU A 67 5.93 2.70 18.34
N PHE A 68 7.09 3.33 18.37
CA PHE A 68 7.43 4.42 17.45
C PHE A 68 7.59 3.91 16.02
N TYR A 69 8.19 2.74 15.80
CA TYR A 69 8.25 2.10 14.49
C TYR A 69 6.85 1.72 14.00
N LEU A 70 6.00 1.13 14.86
CA LEU A 70 4.62 0.80 14.50
C LEU A 70 3.79 2.05 14.16
N LEU A 71 3.92 3.13 14.93
CA LEU A 71 3.25 4.40 14.67
C LEU A 71 3.77 5.07 13.41
N SER A 72 5.09 5.14 13.23
CA SER A 72 5.73 5.72 12.04
C SER A 72 5.37 4.92 10.79
N THR A 73 5.28 3.60 10.89
CA THR A 73 4.82 2.77 9.79
C THR A 73 3.32 2.90 9.58
N GLY A 74 2.51 3.04 10.62
CA GLY A 74 1.08 3.35 10.49
C GLY A 74 0.86 4.66 9.75
N ILE A 75 1.64 5.70 10.07
CA ILE A 75 1.64 6.99 9.38
C ILE A 75 2.13 6.82 7.94
N TYR A 76 3.24 6.10 7.72
CA TYR A 76 3.76 5.83 6.38
C TYR A 76 2.75 5.04 5.53
N LEU A 77 2.05 4.07 6.12
CA LEU A 77 0.93 3.35 5.53
C LEU A 77 -0.20 4.29 5.19
N ILE A 78 -0.58 5.19 6.09
CA ILE A 78 -1.64 6.16 5.85
C ILE A 78 -1.24 7.14 4.75
N VAL A 79 0.02 7.55 4.66
CA VAL A 79 0.50 8.48 3.61
C VAL A 79 0.67 7.76 2.27
N TYR A 80 1.25 6.55 2.27
CA TYR A 80 1.45 5.76 1.06
C TYR A 80 0.13 5.21 0.51
N LEU A 81 -0.70 4.59 1.36
CA LEU A 81 -2.06 4.21 0.98
C LEU A 81 -2.93 5.44 0.76
N GLY A 82 -2.68 6.57 1.42
CA GLY A 82 -3.33 7.84 1.12
C GLY A 82 -2.98 8.36 -0.27
N ALA A 83 -1.75 8.21 -0.74
CA ALA A 83 -1.35 8.59 -2.10
C ALA A 83 -1.75 7.54 -3.15
N PHE A 84 -1.85 6.27 -2.76
CA PHE A 84 -2.18 5.16 -3.66
C PHE A 84 -3.71 4.90 -3.74
N LEU A 85 -4.43 5.13 -2.64
CA LEU A 85 -5.87 4.91 -2.46
C LEU A 85 -6.67 6.20 -2.21
N GLY A 86 -6.02 7.30 -1.87
CA GLY A 86 -6.65 8.60 -1.57
C GLY A 86 -6.37 9.65 -2.66
N ASP A 87 -7.37 10.52 -2.82
CA ASP A 87 -7.64 11.42 -3.95
C ASP A 87 -7.44 10.83 -5.35
N GLU A 88 -8.58 10.53 -5.98
CA GLU A 88 -8.78 10.49 -7.44
C GLU A 88 -7.76 9.73 -8.31
N SER A 89 -7.01 8.78 -7.75
CA SER A 89 -6.24 7.83 -8.56
C SER A 89 -7.19 7.26 -9.63
N PRO A 90 -6.87 7.40 -10.94
CA PRO A 90 -7.75 6.96 -12.00
C PRO A 90 -8.13 5.49 -11.85
N ALA A 91 -7.23 4.67 -11.31
CA ALA A 91 -7.50 3.27 -10.99
C ALA A 91 -8.62 3.11 -9.94
N THR A 92 -8.60 3.88 -8.86
CA THR A 92 -9.64 3.86 -7.82
C THR A 92 -10.98 4.33 -8.36
N LYS A 93 -10.99 5.41 -9.17
CA LYS A 93 -12.21 5.94 -9.79
C LYS A 93 -12.80 4.92 -10.80
N ILE A 94 -11.97 4.27 -11.63
CA ILE A 94 -12.38 3.16 -12.49
C ILE A 94 -13.00 2.02 -11.65
N PHE A 95 -12.31 1.61 -10.58
CA PHE A 95 -12.75 0.55 -9.68
C PHE A 95 -14.14 0.82 -9.07
N LEU A 96 -14.36 2.03 -8.57
CA LEU A 96 -15.62 2.45 -7.96
C LEU A 96 -16.75 2.51 -8.98
N GLN A 97 -16.47 3.00 -10.20
CA GLN A 97 -17.46 3.07 -11.26
C GLN A 97 -17.89 1.66 -11.73
N ILE A 98 -16.93 0.74 -11.91
CA ILE A 98 -17.23 -0.66 -12.23
C ILE A 98 -18.03 -1.31 -11.11
N LYS A 99 -17.68 -1.10 -9.83
CA LYS A 99 -18.46 -1.62 -8.68
C LYS A 99 -19.90 -1.11 -8.69
N LYS A 100 -20.10 0.19 -8.90
CA LYS A 100 -21.42 0.84 -8.86
C LYS A 100 -22.33 0.35 -9.99
N LYS A 101 -21.77 0.08 -11.17
CA LYS A 101 -22.51 -0.34 -12.37
C LYS A 101 -22.47 -1.85 -12.64
N GLY A 102 -21.68 -2.61 -11.89
CA GLY A 102 -21.40 -4.04 -12.09
C GLY A 102 -20.47 -4.33 -13.27
N LYS A 103 -20.77 -3.77 -14.45
CA LYS A 103 -19.97 -3.90 -15.68
C LYS A 103 -19.87 -2.56 -16.39
N MET A 104 -18.73 -2.28 -17.00
CA MET A 104 -18.53 -1.06 -17.82
C MET A 104 -17.75 -1.33 -19.09
N THR A 105 -18.05 -0.57 -20.15
CA THR A 105 -17.25 -0.57 -21.38
C THR A 105 -16.12 0.46 -21.28
N SER A 106 -15.05 0.26 -22.06
CA SER A 106 -13.99 1.26 -22.23
C SER A 106 -14.55 2.63 -22.61
N ARG A 107 -15.50 2.67 -23.55
CA ARG A 107 -16.19 3.90 -23.98
C ARG A 107 -16.87 4.66 -22.84
N ASN A 108 -17.50 3.95 -21.91
CA ASN A 108 -18.16 4.58 -20.76
C ASN A 108 -17.14 5.09 -19.75
N LEU A 109 -16.01 4.40 -19.59
CA LEU A 109 -14.92 4.85 -18.73
C LEU A 109 -14.25 6.09 -19.31
N PHE A 110 -13.92 6.12 -20.61
CA PHE A 110 -13.30 7.28 -21.24
C PHE A 110 -14.14 8.57 -21.19
N ARG A 111 -15.46 8.47 -21.02
CA ARG A 111 -16.32 9.64 -20.81
C ARG A 111 -16.18 10.28 -19.42
N ILE A 112 -15.63 9.55 -18.46
CA ILE A 112 -15.51 9.97 -17.06
C ILE A 112 -14.15 10.63 -16.80
N PHE A 113 -13.15 10.37 -17.64
CA PHE A 113 -11.79 10.84 -17.46
C PHE A 113 -11.38 11.75 -18.61
N SER A 114 -10.65 12.82 -18.29
CA SER A 114 -10.13 13.75 -19.30
C SER A 114 -8.95 13.18 -20.10
N ASP A 115 -8.18 12.25 -19.50
CA ASP A 115 -7.03 11.61 -20.12
C ASP A 115 -7.34 10.13 -20.43
N SER A 116 -7.59 9.84 -21.70
CA SER A 116 -7.90 8.48 -22.16
C SER A 116 -6.69 7.54 -22.17
N GLU A 117 -5.48 8.06 -22.42
CA GLU A 117 -4.26 7.22 -22.46
C GLU A 117 -3.94 6.69 -21.07
N LEU A 118 -4.07 7.54 -20.04
CA LEU A 118 -3.92 7.15 -18.66
C LEU A 118 -4.91 6.06 -18.26
N VAL A 119 -6.17 6.17 -18.68
CA VAL A 119 -7.21 5.15 -18.40
C VAL A 119 -6.88 3.83 -19.08
N ILE A 120 -6.42 3.85 -20.35
CA ILE A 120 -6.03 2.63 -21.07
C ILE A 120 -4.90 1.92 -20.32
N LYS A 121 -3.84 2.65 -19.96
CA LYS A 121 -2.71 2.11 -19.22
C LYS A 121 -3.15 1.51 -17.88
N ARG A 122 -4.04 2.19 -17.14
CA ARG A 122 -4.56 1.68 -15.86
C ARG A 122 -5.44 0.45 -16.03
N LEU A 123 -6.28 0.40 -17.06
CA LEU A 123 -7.09 -0.79 -17.34
C LEU A 123 -6.21 -2.00 -17.65
N ASP A 124 -5.17 -1.82 -18.47
CA ASP A 124 -4.21 -2.89 -18.78
C ASP A 124 -3.45 -3.35 -17.54
N GLU A 125 -2.94 -2.42 -16.72
CA GLU A 125 -2.31 -2.75 -15.44
C GLU A 125 -3.25 -3.51 -14.50
N MET A 126 -4.50 -3.05 -14.36
CA MET A 126 -5.50 -3.67 -13.48
C MET A 126 -5.93 -5.04 -13.98
N GLU A 127 -6.01 -5.24 -15.29
CA GLU A 127 -6.31 -6.55 -15.89
C GLU A 127 -5.13 -7.51 -15.72
N LYS A 128 -3.90 -7.05 -15.98
CA LYS A 128 -2.67 -7.84 -15.80
C LYS A 128 -2.46 -8.30 -14.36
N ILE A 129 -2.79 -7.47 -13.38
CA ILE A 129 -2.70 -7.81 -11.94
C ILE A 129 -3.91 -8.66 -11.49
N GLY A 130 -4.92 -8.85 -12.35
CA GLY A 130 -6.09 -9.70 -12.10
C GLY A 130 -7.15 -9.05 -11.21
N TRP A 131 -7.16 -7.73 -11.13
CA TRP A 131 -8.10 -6.94 -10.34
C TRP A 131 -9.43 -6.73 -11.07
N ILE A 132 -9.37 -6.62 -12.39
CA ILE A 132 -10.52 -6.57 -13.28
C ILE A 132 -10.37 -7.65 -14.37
N SER A 133 -11.46 -7.98 -15.04
CA SER A 133 -11.45 -8.86 -16.21
C SER A 133 -12.19 -8.18 -17.36
N GLY A 134 -11.53 -8.06 -18.51
CA GLY A 134 -12.12 -7.64 -19.77
C GLY A 134 -12.65 -8.83 -20.56
N LYS A 135 -13.97 -9.05 -20.58
CA LYS A 135 -14.61 -10.09 -21.40
C LYS A 135 -15.69 -9.49 -22.28
N LYS A 136 -15.66 -9.80 -23.59
CA LYS A 136 -16.64 -9.35 -24.59
C LYS A 136 -16.84 -7.81 -24.62
N GLY A 137 -15.77 -7.04 -24.44
CA GLY A 137 -15.81 -5.57 -24.44
C GLY A 137 -16.33 -4.93 -23.15
N PHE A 138 -16.53 -5.71 -22.09
CA PHE A 138 -16.91 -5.23 -20.77
C PHE A 138 -15.83 -5.56 -19.74
N TYR A 139 -15.56 -4.59 -18.86
CA TYR A 139 -14.76 -4.73 -17.66
C TYR A 139 -15.68 -5.01 -16.46
N SER A 140 -15.32 -6.03 -15.68
CA SER A 140 -15.94 -6.37 -14.40
C SER A 140 -14.87 -6.61 -13.35
N LEU A 141 -15.22 -6.39 -12.08
CA LEU A 141 -14.32 -6.74 -10.97
C LEU A 141 -14.19 -8.26 -10.83
N THR A 142 -12.99 -8.73 -10.56
CA THR A 142 -12.75 -10.12 -10.13
C THR A 142 -13.03 -10.27 -8.63
N ASP A 143 -13.04 -11.50 -8.12
CA ASP A 143 -13.14 -11.74 -6.67
C ASP A 143 -12.01 -11.09 -5.87
N VAL A 144 -10.82 -10.99 -6.47
CA VAL A 144 -9.68 -10.28 -5.89
C VAL A 144 -9.96 -8.77 -5.86
N GLY A 145 -10.44 -8.21 -6.97
CA GLY A 145 -10.86 -6.80 -7.03
C GLY A 145 -11.95 -6.46 -6.02
N LEU A 146 -12.92 -7.35 -5.82
CA LEU A 146 -13.99 -7.17 -4.83
C LEU A 146 -13.47 -7.10 -3.39
N ARG A 147 -12.42 -7.85 -3.04
CA ARG A 147 -11.78 -7.74 -1.73
C ARG A 147 -11.02 -6.41 -1.59
N ILE A 148 -10.28 -6.01 -2.62
CA ILE A 148 -9.53 -4.75 -2.61
C ILE A 148 -10.46 -3.57 -2.44
N ILE A 149 -11.57 -3.52 -3.19
CA ILE A 149 -12.51 -2.40 -3.05
C ILE A 149 -13.20 -2.36 -1.69
N LYS A 150 -13.34 -3.50 -1.01
CA LYS A 150 -13.81 -3.54 0.39
C LYS A 150 -12.82 -2.84 1.31
N VAL A 151 -11.52 -3.11 1.15
CA VAL A 151 -10.45 -2.44 1.91
C VAL A 151 -10.44 -0.93 1.63
N ILE A 152 -10.53 -0.54 0.35
CA ILE A 152 -10.61 0.89 -0.04
C ILE A 152 -11.82 1.56 0.59
N SER A 153 -12.99 0.91 0.56
CA SER A 153 -14.23 1.47 1.15
C SER A 153 -14.12 1.65 2.67
N ILE A 154 -13.46 0.72 3.36
CA ILE A 154 -13.20 0.82 4.80
C ILE A 154 -12.28 2.00 5.09
N TYR A 155 -11.21 2.14 4.31
CA TYR A 155 -10.24 3.21 4.47
C TYR A 155 -10.86 4.61 4.25
N GLN A 156 -11.66 4.77 3.19
CA GLN A 156 -12.42 6.00 2.94
C GLN A 156 -13.37 6.36 4.09
N LYS A 157 -14.02 5.35 4.70
CA LYS A 157 -14.91 5.56 5.85
C LYS A 157 -14.17 5.99 7.11
N ILE A 158 -13.00 5.39 7.38
CA ILE A 158 -12.17 5.73 8.56
C ILE A 158 -11.66 7.17 8.46
N LEU A 159 -11.22 7.58 7.27
CA LEU A 159 -10.69 8.92 7.05
C LEU A 159 -11.78 10.01 6.94
N LYS A 160 -13.08 9.66 7.08
CA LYS A 160 -14.20 10.56 6.78
C LYS A 160 -14.05 11.26 5.41
N TRP A 161 -13.53 10.52 4.43
CA TRP A 161 -13.42 11.01 3.06
C TRP A 161 -14.82 10.98 2.45
N GLU A 162 -15.64 11.97 2.81
CA GLU A 162 -16.95 12.17 2.23
C GLU A 162 -16.79 12.52 0.74
N ARG A 163 -17.37 11.64 -0.09
CA ARG A 163 -17.76 11.82 -1.49
C ARG A 163 -17.70 13.28 -2.01
N SER A 164 -16.56 13.70 -2.51
CA SER A 164 -16.52 14.58 -3.69
C SER A 164 -16.65 13.67 -4.92
N GLY A 165 -17.74 13.88 -5.66
CA GLY A 165 -18.27 12.98 -6.70
C GLY A 165 -17.42 12.81 -7.94
#